data_AF-A0A2Z4IMN3-F1
#
_entry.id   AF-A0A2Z4IMN3-F1
#
_cell.length_a   1.000
_cell.length_b   1.000
_cell.length_c   1.000
_cell.angle_alpha   90.00
_cell.angle_beta   90.00
_cell.angle_gamma   90.00
#
_symmetry.space_group_name_H-M   'P 1'
#
loop_
_entity.id
_entity.type
_entity.pdbx_description
1 polymer ?
#
loop_
_entity_poly.entity_id
_entity_poly.type
_entity_poly.pdbx_seq_one_letter_code
_entity_poly.pdbx_strand_id
1 'polypeptide(L)'
;MTLADLFKEIWEAGKTRIKTPIIGAFIISWMVFNWKPVMIILFEQDLMSCRIEIVKDNYSSICSNLVYPLISAFIAVIAVQYFSIALNFLLTHAKGVRDGEMKKKALDKLRIDSDILTERERLSKLRSSVLKEESEENEIIQLREQANELRKQNMSLQNSLTETQNEITNLTNRISLDYKLSKTHRSEDFITIANSIYNEIKNRGELDHIQRLSHAYRLDPNDLGSINLETADYLIGKKILTHVKAKKEEAFLITDLGYEILNLYFSDYDDDPNQ
;
A
#
# COMPACT_ATOMS: atom_id res chain seq x y z
N MET A 1 -69.41 -47.41 -50.18
CA MET A 1 -69.73 -46.62 -48.98
C MET A 1 -69.69 -47.58 -47.82
N THR A 2 -68.64 -47.52 -47.00
CA THR A 2 -68.50 -48.45 -45.87
C THR A 2 -69.38 -48.00 -44.71
N LEU A 3 -69.78 -48.93 -43.83
CA LEU A 3 -70.60 -48.62 -42.65
C LEU A 3 -69.95 -47.56 -41.74
N ALA A 4 -68.62 -47.51 -41.75
CA ALA A 4 -67.82 -46.51 -41.05
C ALA A 4 -67.96 -45.10 -41.68
N ASP A 5 -68.07 -45.00 -43.00
CA ASP A 5 -68.28 -43.72 -43.70
C ASP A 5 -69.68 -43.17 -43.40
N LEU A 6 -70.70 -44.04 -43.41
CA LEU A 6 -72.07 -43.70 -43.00
C LEU A 6 -72.13 -43.20 -41.56
N PHE A 7 -71.47 -43.89 -40.63
CA PHE A 7 -71.44 -43.48 -39.23
C PHE A 7 -70.72 -42.13 -39.06
N LYS A 8 -69.62 -41.92 -39.79
CA LYS A 8 -68.84 -40.68 -39.76
C LYS A 8 -69.64 -39.50 -40.33
N GLU A 9 -70.38 -39.70 -41.43
CA GLU A 9 -71.25 -38.68 -42.01
C GLU A 9 -72.43 -38.32 -41.08
N ILE A 10 -73.06 -39.31 -40.44
CA ILE A 10 -74.11 -39.09 -39.44
C ILE A 10 -73.55 -38.35 -38.22
N TRP A 11 -72.34 -38.71 -37.79
CA TRP A 11 -71.67 -38.08 -36.65
C TRP A 11 -71.31 -36.61 -36.93
N GLU A 12 -70.74 -36.31 -38.11
CA GLU A 12 -70.39 -34.95 -38.53
C GLU A 12 -71.64 -34.08 -38.79
N ALA A 13 -72.71 -34.66 -39.35
CA ALA A 13 -74.01 -33.99 -39.49
C ALA A 13 -74.68 -33.71 -38.12
N GLY A 14 -74.56 -34.64 -37.17
CA GLY A 14 -75.01 -34.47 -35.79
C GLY A 14 -74.25 -33.37 -35.06
N LYS A 15 -72.93 -33.29 -35.22
CA LYS A 15 -72.06 -32.30 -34.58
C LYS A 15 -72.36 -30.85 -34.98
N THR A 16 -72.88 -30.63 -36.19
CA THR A 16 -73.22 -29.28 -36.69
C THR A 16 -74.66 -28.84 -36.41
N ARG A 17 -75.60 -29.78 -36.24
CA ARG A 17 -77.04 -29.51 -36.03
C ARG A 17 -77.53 -29.72 -34.59
N ILE A 18 -76.88 -30.59 -33.82
CA ILE A 18 -77.11 -30.77 -32.38
C ILE A 18 -76.27 -29.72 -31.61
N LYS A 19 -76.47 -28.44 -31.92
CA LYS A 19 -75.79 -27.33 -31.22
C LYS A 19 -76.35 -27.10 -29.81
N THR A 20 -77.50 -27.69 -29.51
CA THR A 20 -78.15 -27.59 -28.20
C THR A 20 -77.95 -28.93 -27.45
N PRO A 21 -77.21 -28.93 -26.33
CA PRO A 21 -76.95 -30.12 -25.52
C PRO A 21 -78.22 -30.89 -25.14
N ILE A 22 -79.34 -30.17 -25.01
CA ILE A 22 -80.66 -30.72 -24.69
C ILE A 22 -81.21 -31.59 -25.82
N ILE A 23 -81.05 -31.20 -27.09
CA ILE A 23 -81.58 -31.97 -28.23
C ILE A 23 -80.82 -33.31 -28.35
N GLY A 24 -79.50 -33.28 -28.17
CA GLY A 24 -78.69 -34.50 -28.20
C GLY A 24 -79.04 -35.45 -27.05
N ALA A 25 -79.14 -34.91 -25.84
CA ALA A 25 -79.56 -35.68 -24.67
C ALA A 25 -80.99 -36.22 -24.82
N PHE A 26 -81.88 -35.46 -25.46
CA PHE A 26 -83.25 -35.90 -25.75
C PHE A 26 -83.30 -37.05 -26.73
N ILE A 27 -82.56 -36.99 -27.85
CA ILE A 27 -82.52 -38.09 -28.83
C ILE A 27 -81.98 -39.37 -28.18
N ILE A 28 -80.91 -39.27 -27.39
CA ILE A 28 -80.33 -40.41 -26.68
C ILE A 28 -81.33 -40.96 -25.65
N SER A 29 -81.91 -40.09 -24.83
CA SER A 29 -82.89 -40.49 -23.83
C SER A 29 -84.13 -41.12 -24.48
N TRP A 30 -84.60 -40.57 -25.59
CA TRP A 30 -85.71 -41.11 -26.37
C TRP A 30 -85.41 -42.52 -26.87
N MET A 31 -84.21 -42.75 -27.40
CA MET A 31 -83.77 -44.07 -27.86
C MET A 31 -83.67 -45.07 -26.69
N VAL A 32 -83.25 -44.61 -25.50
CA VAL A 32 -83.19 -45.44 -24.29
C VAL A 32 -84.58 -45.83 -23.79
N PHE A 33 -85.55 -44.91 -23.75
CA PHE A 33 -86.91 -45.23 -23.31
C PHE A 33 -87.73 -45.97 -24.37
N ASN A 34 -87.46 -45.74 -25.66
CA ASN A 34 -88.14 -46.36 -26.80
C ASN A 34 -87.28 -47.45 -27.46
N TRP A 35 -86.42 -48.11 -26.68
CA TRP A 35 -85.53 -49.15 -27.20
C TRP A 35 -86.31 -50.34 -27.79
N LYS A 36 -87.45 -50.73 -27.19
CA LYS A 36 -88.28 -51.84 -27.66
C LYS A 36 -88.87 -51.62 -29.07
N PRO A 37 -89.60 -50.52 -29.35
CA PRO A 37 -90.11 -50.28 -30.70
C PRO A 37 -88.99 -50.06 -31.72
N VAL A 38 -87.85 -49.47 -31.33
CA VAL A 38 -86.67 -49.35 -32.20
C VAL A 38 -86.12 -50.72 -32.58
N MET A 39 -85.97 -51.64 -31.62
CA MET A 39 -85.49 -53.00 -31.90
C MET A 39 -86.47 -53.80 -32.76
N ILE A 40 -87.78 -53.66 -32.52
CA ILE A 40 -88.84 -54.29 -33.32
C ILE A 40 -88.76 -53.84 -34.79
N ILE A 41 -88.65 -52.54 -35.03
CA ILE A 41 -88.57 -52.00 -36.40
C ILE A 41 -87.30 -52.48 -37.11
N LEU A 42 -86.16 -52.47 -36.41
CA LEU A 42 -84.85 -52.76 -37.00
C LEU A 42 -84.56 -54.25 -37.19
N PHE A 43 -85.03 -55.13 -36.29
CA PHE A 43 -84.58 -56.52 -36.23
C PHE A 43 -85.67 -57.58 -36.41
N GLU A 44 -86.94 -57.23 -36.29
CA GLU A 44 -88.02 -58.21 -36.55
C GLU A 44 -88.02 -58.61 -38.04
N GLN A 45 -88.52 -59.79 -38.40
CA GLN A 45 -88.51 -60.30 -39.78
C GLN A 45 -89.87 -60.23 -40.48
N ASP A 46 -90.93 -59.80 -39.78
CA ASP A 46 -92.30 -59.75 -40.30
C ASP A 46 -92.50 -58.70 -41.39
N LEU A 47 -93.63 -58.77 -42.12
CA LEU A 47 -94.02 -57.75 -43.10
C LEU A 47 -94.03 -56.36 -42.44
N MET A 48 -93.47 -55.36 -43.12
CA MET A 48 -93.30 -53.99 -42.60
C MET A 48 -94.61 -53.39 -42.06
N SER A 49 -95.74 -53.72 -42.68
CA SER A 49 -97.07 -53.30 -42.22
C SER A 49 -97.42 -53.81 -40.82
N CYS A 50 -97.09 -55.07 -40.51
CA CYS A 50 -97.37 -55.67 -39.21
C CYS A 50 -96.49 -55.06 -38.11
N ARG A 51 -95.22 -54.76 -38.41
CA ARG A 51 -94.31 -54.12 -37.43
C ARG A 51 -94.79 -52.74 -37.00
N ILE A 52 -95.27 -51.93 -37.96
CA ILE A 52 -95.80 -50.60 -37.67
C ILE A 52 -97.07 -50.68 -36.83
N GLU A 53 -97.94 -51.65 -37.09
CA GLU A 53 -99.17 -51.88 -36.31
C GLU A 53 -98.86 -52.32 -34.87
N ILE A 54 -97.93 -53.26 -34.68
CA ILE A 54 -97.45 -53.69 -33.36
C ILE A 54 -96.88 -52.51 -32.56
N VAL A 55 -96.09 -51.65 -33.21
CA VAL A 55 -95.53 -50.45 -32.56
C VAL A 55 -96.63 -49.44 -32.22
N LYS A 56 -97.57 -49.22 -33.12
CA LYS A 56 -98.68 -48.29 -32.93
C LYS A 56 -99.57 -48.71 -31.76
N ASP A 57 -99.90 -49.99 -31.66
CA ASP A 57 -100.88 -50.44 -30.67
C ASP A 57 -100.27 -50.59 -29.27
N ASN A 58 -98.98 -50.92 -29.17
CA ASN A 58 -98.33 -51.22 -27.89
C ASN A 58 -97.39 -50.12 -27.37
N TYR A 59 -96.92 -49.21 -28.23
CA TYR A 59 -95.84 -48.27 -27.88
C TYR A 59 -96.15 -46.79 -28.21
N SER A 60 -97.42 -46.44 -28.47
CA SER A 60 -97.85 -45.06 -28.79
C SER A 60 -98.10 -44.14 -27.59
N SER A 61 -97.69 -44.50 -26.37
CA SER A 61 -97.93 -43.65 -25.20
C SER A 61 -97.13 -42.34 -25.29
N ILE A 62 -97.82 -41.20 -25.11
CA ILE A 62 -97.20 -39.86 -25.15
C ILE A 62 -96.14 -39.70 -24.04
N CYS A 63 -96.35 -40.37 -22.90
CA CYS A 63 -95.44 -40.26 -21.75
C CYS A 63 -94.09 -40.94 -22.02
N SER A 64 -94.09 -42.13 -22.63
CA SER A 64 -92.87 -42.84 -23.00
C SER A 64 -92.16 -42.23 -24.21
N ASN A 65 -92.93 -41.68 -25.15
CA ASN A 65 -92.38 -41.10 -26.37
C ASN A 65 -91.87 -39.66 -26.21
N LEU A 66 -92.34 -38.90 -25.22
CA LEU A 66 -91.99 -37.47 -25.13
C LEU A 66 -91.62 -37.04 -23.71
N VAL A 67 -92.47 -37.31 -22.72
CA VAL A 67 -92.31 -36.74 -21.37
C VAL A 67 -91.10 -37.30 -20.63
N TYR A 68 -90.97 -38.63 -20.53
CA TYR A 68 -89.82 -39.24 -19.84
C TYR A 68 -88.49 -38.95 -20.54
N PRO A 69 -88.39 -39.05 -21.87
CA PRO A 69 -87.18 -38.64 -22.58
C PRO A 69 -86.78 -37.17 -22.35
N LEU A 70 -87.75 -36.25 -22.31
CA LEU A 70 -87.50 -34.82 -22.12
C LEU A 70 -87.00 -34.50 -20.71
N ILE A 71 -87.62 -35.08 -19.69
CA ILE A 71 -87.21 -34.88 -18.29
C ILE A 71 -85.82 -35.49 -18.06
N SER A 72 -85.59 -36.71 -18.55
CA SER A 72 -84.29 -37.38 -18.42
C SER A 72 -83.18 -36.63 -19.17
N ALA A 73 -83.46 -36.07 -20.35
CA ALA A 73 -82.51 -35.23 -21.07
C ALA A 73 -82.10 -33.98 -20.27
N PHE A 74 -83.08 -33.32 -19.63
CA PHE A 74 -82.81 -32.14 -18.80
C PHE A 74 -81.94 -32.49 -17.59
N ILE A 75 -82.26 -33.59 -16.89
CA ILE A 75 -81.48 -34.10 -15.77
C ILE A 75 -80.06 -34.48 -16.22
N ALA A 76 -79.92 -35.15 -17.36
CA ALA A 76 -78.61 -35.57 -17.88
C ALA A 76 -77.72 -34.37 -18.23
N VAL A 77 -78.27 -33.34 -18.88
CA VAL A 77 -77.52 -32.11 -19.19
C VAL A 77 -77.04 -31.43 -17.91
N ILE A 78 -77.90 -31.33 -16.90
CA ILE A 78 -77.54 -30.74 -15.60
C ILE A 78 -76.47 -31.58 -14.90
N ALA A 79 -76.64 -32.90 -14.85
CA ALA A 79 -75.69 -33.82 -14.23
C ALA A 79 -74.30 -33.73 -14.85
N VAL A 80 -74.21 -33.60 -16.18
CA VAL A 80 -72.93 -33.44 -16.90
C VAL A 80 -72.22 -32.14 -16.50
N GLN A 81 -72.95 -31.03 -16.34
CA GLN A 81 -72.36 -29.76 -15.90
C GLN A 81 -71.79 -29.85 -14.48
N TYR A 82 -72.56 -30.43 -13.54
CA TYR A 82 -72.10 -30.59 -12.16
C TYR A 82 -70.93 -31.57 -12.04
N PHE A 83 -70.94 -32.65 -12.82
CA PHE A 83 -69.83 -33.61 -12.86
C PHE A 83 -68.54 -32.96 -13.36
N SER A 84 -68.62 -32.11 -14.40
CA SER A 84 -67.49 -31.34 -14.90
C SER A 84 -66.91 -30.39 -13.83
N ILE A 85 -67.77 -29.68 -13.09
CA ILE A 85 -67.34 -28.81 -11.99
C ILE A 85 -66.65 -29.61 -10.88
N ALA A 86 -67.20 -30.75 -10.48
CA ALA A 86 -66.63 -31.61 -9.45
C ALA A 86 -65.23 -32.14 -9.85
N LEU A 87 -65.06 -32.58 -11.10
CA LEU A 87 -63.75 -33.01 -11.61
C LEU A 87 -62.75 -31.85 -11.65
N ASN A 88 -63.17 -30.68 -12.10
CA ASN A 88 -62.30 -29.51 -12.15
C ASN A 88 -61.85 -29.08 -10.74
N PHE A 89 -62.73 -29.13 -9.75
CA PHE A 89 -62.39 -28.84 -8.36
C PHE A 89 -61.33 -29.82 -7.80
N LEU A 90 -61.49 -31.12 -8.08
CA LEU A 90 -60.53 -32.13 -7.65
C LEU A 90 -59.15 -31.91 -8.31
N LEU A 91 -59.14 -31.58 -9.60
CA LEU A 91 -57.91 -31.35 -10.36
C LEU A 91 -57.19 -30.06 -9.95
N THR A 92 -57.90 -28.98 -9.65
CA THR A 92 -57.29 -27.72 -9.20
C THR A 92 -56.73 -27.83 -7.80
N HIS A 93 -57.40 -28.56 -6.90
CA HIS A 93 -56.88 -28.82 -5.56
C HIS A 93 -55.57 -29.62 -5.61
N ALA A 94 -55.52 -30.70 -6.40
CA ALA A 94 -54.31 -31.50 -6.59
C ALA A 94 -53.15 -30.68 -7.19
N LYS A 95 -53.43 -29.78 -8.13
CA LYS A 95 -52.42 -28.86 -8.70
C LYS A 95 -51.93 -27.85 -7.66
N GLY A 96 -52.82 -27.28 -6.85
CA GLY A 96 -52.47 -26.29 -5.83
C GLY A 96 -51.51 -26.83 -4.76
N VAL A 97 -51.70 -28.08 -4.33
CA VAL A 97 -50.78 -28.75 -3.39
C VAL A 97 -49.40 -28.94 -4.02
N ARG A 98 -49.35 -29.45 -5.26
CA ARG A 98 -48.09 -29.69 -5.98
C ARG A 98 -47.32 -28.38 -6.26
N ASP A 99 -48.02 -27.32 -6.65
CA ASP A 99 -47.41 -26.03 -6.93
C ASP A 99 -46.91 -25.35 -5.65
N GLY A 100 -47.60 -25.55 -4.52
CA GLY A 100 -47.15 -25.10 -3.20
C GLY A 100 -45.83 -25.76 -2.77
N GLU A 101 -45.71 -27.07 -2.95
CA GLU A 101 -44.47 -27.80 -2.64
C GLU A 101 -43.30 -27.38 -3.54
N MET A 102 -43.56 -27.17 -4.84
CA MET A 102 -42.55 -26.69 -5.79
C MET A 102 -42.05 -25.29 -5.40
N LYS A 103 -42.96 -24.37 -5.05
CA LYS A 103 -42.60 -23.03 -4.58
C LYS A 103 -41.79 -23.08 -3.29
N LYS A 104 -42.16 -23.94 -2.34
CA LYS A 104 -41.41 -24.10 -1.08
C LYS A 104 -39.99 -24.62 -1.35
N LYS A 105 -39.83 -25.65 -2.18
CA LYS A 105 -38.51 -26.17 -2.57
C LYS A 105 -37.65 -25.11 -3.28
N ALA A 106 -38.26 -24.30 -4.15
CA ALA A 106 -37.56 -23.21 -4.83
C ALA A 106 -37.08 -22.14 -3.84
N LEU A 107 -37.92 -21.78 -2.85
CA LEU A 107 -37.58 -20.81 -1.82
C LEU A 107 -36.48 -21.33 -0.89
N ASP A 108 -36.56 -22.60 -0.48
CA ASP A 108 -35.54 -23.25 0.35
C ASP A 108 -34.19 -23.27 -0.37
N LYS A 109 -34.18 -23.58 -1.68
CA LYS A 109 -32.96 -23.53 -2.49
C LYS A 109 -32.38 -22.11 -2.58
N LEU A 110 -33.22 -21.10 -2.81
CA LEU A 110 -32.80 -19.71 -2.87
C LEU A 110 -32.18 -19.25 -1.54
N ARG A 111 -32.76 -19.68 -0.41
CA ARG A 111 -32.24 -19.39 0.93
C ARG A 111 -30.87 -20.03 1.14
N ILE A 112 -30.72 -21.30 0.79
CA ILE A 112 -29.43 -22.01 0.85
C ILE A 112 -28.38 -21.29 -0.01
N ASP A 113 -28.72 -20.92 -1.24
CA ASP A 113 -27.81 -20.20 -2.14
C ASP A 113 -27.41 -18.84 -1.54
N SER A 114 -28.35 -18.11 -0.95
CA SER A 114 -28.08 -16.85 -0.25
C SER A 114 -27.13 -17.05 0.93
N ASP A 115 -27.35 -18.07 1.76
CA ASP A 115 -26.49 -18.38 2.92
C ASP A 115 -25.08 -18.80 2.49
N ILE A 116 -24.96 -19.53 1.36
CA ILE A 116 -23.66 -19.88 0.78
C ILE A 116 -22.94 -18.63 0.26
N LEU A 117 -23.65 -17.71 -0.38
CA LEU A 117 -23.07 -16.47 -0.91
C LEU A 117 -22.58 -15.55 0.21
N THR A 118 -23.35 -15.39 1.28
CA THR A 118 -22.94 -14.57 2.44
C THR A 118 -21.72 -15.15 3.13
N GLU A 119 -21.65 -16.46 3.33
CA GLU A 119 -20.44 -17.09 3.89
C GLU A 119 -19.23 -17.02 2.95
N ARG A 120 -19.43 -17.13 1.64
CA ARG A 120 -18.33 -16.89 0.68
C ARG A 120 -17.81 -15.45 0.74
N GLU A 121 -18.70 -14.47 0.86
CA GLU A 121 -18.30 -13.07 1.00
C GLU A 121 -17.53 -12.85 2.30
N ARG A 122 -18.00 -13.43 3.41
CA ARG A 122 -17.33 -13.39 4.71
C ARG A 122 -15.94 -14.02 4.65
N LEU A 123 -15.81 -15.19 4.04
CA LEU A 123 -14.52 -15.86 3.83
C LEU A 123 -13.59 -15.03 2.93
N SER A 124 -14.11 -14.42 1.87
CA SER A 124 -13.32 -13.54 1.00
C SER A 124 -12.81 -12.32 1.75
N LYS A 125 -13.64 -11.69 2.58
CA LYS A 125 -13.25 -10.56 3.44
C LYS A 125 -12.15 -10.99 4.42
N LEU A 126 -12.33 -12.12 5.10
CA LEU A 126 -11.34 -12.66 6.02
C LEU A 126 -10.00 -12.98 5.32
N ARG A 127 -10.05 -13.57 4.12
CA ARG A 127 -8.85 -13.83 3.33
C ARG A 127 -8.14 -12.53 2.93
N SER A 128 -8.91 -11.52 2.54
CA SER A 128 -8.34 -10.21 2.19
C SER A 128 -7.71 -9.49 3.38
N SER A 129 -8.27 -9.63 4.60
CA SER A 129 -7.67 -9.06 5.80
C SER A 129 -6.39 -9.79 6.19
N VAL A 130 -6.37 -11.12 6.12
CA VAL A 130 -5.16 -11.92 6.38
C VAL A 130 -4.04 -11.56 5.39
N LEU A 131 -4.35 -11.46 4.09
CA LEU A 131 -3.35 -11.05 3.08
C LEU A 131 -2.80 -9.64 3.33
N LYS A 132 -3.64 -8.72 3.82
CA LYS A 132 -3.18 -7.37 4.20
C LYS A 132 -2.25 -7.44 5.39
N GLU A 133 -2.61 -8.18 6.43
CA GLU A 133 -1.79 -8.37 7.62
C GLU A 133 -0.44 -9.01 7.28
N GLU A 134 -0.42 -10.05 6.43
CA GLU A 134 0.82 -10.64 5.90
C GLU A 134 1.65 -9.63 5.09
N SER A 135 1.01 -8.78 4.30
CA SER A 135 1.72 -7.75 3.53
C SER A 135 2.34 -6.67 4.43
N GLU A 136 1.61 -6.24 5.47
CA GLU A 136 2.07 -5.28 6.47
C GLU A 136 3.21 -5.88 7.30
N GLU A 137 3.13 -7.16 7.68
CA GLU A 137 4.20 -7.86 8.38
C GLU A 137 5.48 -7.95 7.53
N ASN A 138 5.35 -8.28 6.25
CA ASN A 138 6.48 -8.29 5.32
C ASN A 138 7.12 -6.91 5.15
N GLU A 139 6.31 -5.84 5.09
CA GLU A 139 6.81 -4.46 5.04
C GLU A 139 7.57 -4.10 6.32
N ILE A 140 7.06 -4.51 7.50
CA ILE A 140 7.75 -4.32 8.79
C ILE A 140 9.10 -5.05 8.80
N ILE A 141 9.17 -6.28 8.27
CA ILE A 141 10.41 -7.04 8.18
C ILE A 141 11.43 -6.31 7.29
N GLN A 142 11.02 -5.84 6.11
CA GLN A 142 11.88 -5.08 5.20
C GLN A 142 12.38 -3.78 5.83
N LEU A 143 11.50 -3.02 6.50
CA LEU A 143 11.87 -1.79 7.19
C LEU A 143 12.87 -2.04 8.32
N ARG A 144 12.72 -3.15 9.06
CA ARG A 144 13.69 -3.55 10.09
C ARG A 144 15.04 -3.91 9.50
N GLU A 145 15.06 -4.59 8.35
CA GLU A 145 16.29 -4.94 7.65
C GLU A 145 17.03 -3.67 7.17
N GLN A 146 16.32 -2.75 6.52
CA GLN A 146 16.86 -1.45 6.11
C GLN A 146 17.38 -0.64 7.31
N ALA A 147 16.64 -0.60 8.42
CA ALA A 147 17.07 0.09 9.64
C ALA A 147 18.37 -0.51 10.21
N ASN A 148 18.52 -1.84 10.15
CA ASN A 148 19.74 -2.52 10.59
C ASN A 148 20.93 -2.24 9.65
N GLU A 149 20.71 -2.20 8.34
CA GLU A 149 21.75 -1.82 7.38
C GLU A 149 22.21 -0.38 7.58
N LEU A 150 21.27 0.57 7.70
CA LEU A 150 21.58 1.96 7.99
C LEU A 150 22.33 2.12 9.32
N ARG A 151 21.99 1.32 10.32
CA ARG A 151 22.70 1.30 11.61
C ARG A 151 24.14 0.80 11.46
N LYS A 152 24.37 -0.24 10.65
CA LYS A 152 25.73 -0.74 10.33
C LYS A 152 26.54 0.33 9.59
N GLN A 153 25.94 0.98 8.58
CA GLN A 153 26.59 2.05 7.84
C GLN A 153 26.96 3.23 8.75
N ASN A 154 26.04 3.67 9.61
CA ASN A 154 26.33 4.71 10.60
C ASN A 154 27.48 4.32 11.54
N MET A 155 27.53 3.07 12.00
CA MET A 155 28.62 2.59 12.84
C MET A 155 29.96 2.62 12.09
N SER A 156 30.01 2.19 10.83
CA SER A 156 31.22 2.27 10.01
C SER A 156 31.67 3.71 9.75
N LEU A 157 30.72 4.63 9.52
CA LEU A 157 31.01 6.04 9.34
C LEU A 157 31.54 6.67 10.63
N GLN A 158 30.95 6.34 11.79
CA GLN A 158 31.45 6.80 13.09
C GLN A 158 32.87 6.30 13.38
N ASN A 159 33.17 5.04 13.05
CA ASN A 159 34.53 4.51 13.20
C ASN A 159 35.51 5.28 12.29
N SER A 160 35.17 5.46 11.02
CA SER A 160 36.00 6.21 10.06
C SER A 160 36.22 7.66 10.49
N LEU A 161 35.19 8.30 11.03
CA LEU A 161 35.26 9.65 11.56
C LEU A 161 36.17 9.73 12.79
N THR A 162 36.10 8.73 13.67
CA THR A 162 36.97 8.63 14.85
C THR A 162 38.43 8.41 14.45
N GLU A 163 38.70 7.54 13.47
CA GLU A 163 40.03 7.31 12.92
C GLU A 163 40.60 8.59 12.31
N THR A 164 39.82 9.27 11.47
CA THR A 164 40.21 10.55 10.85
C THR A 164 40.47 11.61 11.92
N GLN A 165 39.65 11.66 12.98
CA GLN A 165 39.86 12.60 14.08
C GLN A 165 41.17 12.32 14.83
N ASN A 166 41.48 11.05 15.08
CA ASN A 166 42.74 10.64 15.71
C ASN A 166 43.95 11.00 14.83
N GLU A 167 43.84 10.83 13.51
CA GLU A 167 44.87 11.26 12.55
C GLU A 167 45.08 12.77 12.59
N ILE A 168 44.01 13.56 12.59
CA ILE A 168 44.07 15.02 12.71
C ILE A 168 44.75 15.42 14.02
N THR A 169 44.39 14.79 15.14
CA THR A 169 45.03 15.04 16.44
C THR A 169 46.52 14.70 16.41
N ASN A 170 46.89 13.56 15.84
CA ASN A 170 48.29 13.15 15.71
C ASN A 170 49.11 14.10 14.83
N LEU A 171 48.56 14.52 13.69
CA LEU A 171 49.19 15.51 12.81
C LEU A 171 49.32 16.87 13.49
N THR A 172 48.29 17.31 14.21
CA THR A 172 48.32 18.58 14.98
C THR A 172 49.41 18.54 16.04
N ASN A 173 49.54 17.43 16.77
CA ASN A 173 50.59 17.24 17.76
C ASN A 173 51.98 17.30 17.12
N ARG A 174 52.17 16.63 15.99
CA ARG A 174 53.44 16.67 15.22
C ARG A 174 53.79 18.09 14.78
N ILE A 175 52.85 18.81 14.16
CA ILE A 175 53.05 20.22 13.76
C ILE A 175 53.43 21.09 14.96
N SER A 176 52.76 20.90 16.10
CA SER A 176 53.05 21.67 17.31
C SER A 176 54.46 21.38 17.87
N LEU A 177 54.93 20.14 17.73
CA LEU A 177 56.27 19.73 18.16
C LEU A 177 57.34 20.31 17.23
N ASP A 178 57.14 20.17 15.92
CA ASP A 178 58.04 20.71 14.89
C ASP A 178 58.16 22.23 15.02
N TYR A 179 57.05 22.93 15.28
CA TYR A 179 57.07 24.36 15.55
C TYR A 179 57.92 24.70 16.78
N LYS A 180 57.76 23.99 17.89
CA LYS A 180 58.57 24.19 19.10
C LYS A 180 60.06 23.94 18.83
N LEU A 181 60.39 22.84 18.16
CA LEU A 181 61.77 22.50 17.81
C LEU A 181 62.42 23.56 16.93
N SER A 182 61.71 24.04 15.90
CA SER A 182 62.22 25.09 15.01
C SER A 182 62.48 26.41 15.75
N LYS A 183 61.64 26.74 16.73
CA LYS A 183 61.82 27.92 17.56
C LYS A 183 63.05 27.79 18.47
N THR A 184 63.27 26.62 19.07
CA THR A 184 64.44 26.34 19.91
C THR A 184 65.74 26.39 19.10
N HIS A 185 65.80 25.71 17.96
CA HIS A 185 67.00 25.72 17.10
C HIS A 185 67.36 27.15 16.67
N ARG A 186 66.36 27.95 16.28
CA ARG A 186 66.59 29.36 15.95
C ARG A 186 67.17 30.17 17.11
N SER A 187 66.83 29.82 18.36
CA SER A 187 67.39 30.45 19.56
C SER A 187 68.83 30.01 19.81
N GLU A 188 69.14 28.72 19.64
CA GLU A 188 70.49 28.18 19.80
C GLU A 188 71.45 28.72 18.74
N ASP A 189 71.02 28.80 17.48
CA ASP A 189 71.77 29.41 16.38
C ASP A 189 72.07 30.89 16.68
N PHE A 190 71.07 31.61 17.21
CA PHE A 190 71.23 33.01 17.59
C PHE A 190 72.27 33.22 18.70
N ILE A 191 72.23 32.41 19.77
CA ILE A 191 73.21 32.44 20.85
C ILE A 191 74.61 32.07 20.34
N THR A 192 74.71 31.10 19.43
CA THR A 192 75.98 30.69 18.82
C THR A 192 76.60 31.84 18.01
N ILE A 193 75.78 32.56 17.24
CA ILE A 193 76.21 33.74 16.48
C ILE A 193 76.66 34.86 17.42
N ALA A 194 75.90 35.14 18.49
CA ALA A 194 76.26 36.15 19.48
C ALA A 194 77.62 35.85 20.13
N ASN A 195 77.83 34.60 20.57
CA ASN A 195 79.10 34.14 21.12
C ASN A 195 80.26 34.25 20.13
N SER A 196 80.05 33.86 18.87
CA SER A 196 81.08 33.97 17.84
C SER A 196 81.50 35.41 17.60
N ILE A 197 80.55 36.34 17.52
CA ILE A 197 80.82 37.76 17.30
C ILE A 197 81.52 38.35 18.52
N TYR A 198 81.03 38.06 19.73
CA TYR A 198 81.66 38.53 20.96
C TYR A 198 83.12 38.05 21.08
N ASN A 199 83.39 36.77 20.84
CA ASN A 199 84.74 36.22 20.85
C ASN A 199 85.64 36.82 19.75
N GLU A 200 85.09 37.13 18.57
CA GLU A 200 85.83 37.83 17.52
C GLU A 200 86.28 39.23 18.00
N ILE A 201 85.37 40.00 18.61
CA ILE A 201 85.64 41.33 19.15
C ILE A 201 86.69 41.25 20.26
N LYS A 202 86.54 40.29 21.18
CA LYS A 202 87.47 40.00 22.27
C LYS A 202 88.88 39.68 21.76
N ASN A 203 89.00 38.76 20.82
CA ASN A 203 90.28 38.32 20.27
C ASN A 203 91.01 39.39 19.46
N ARG A 204 90.27 40.33 18.85
CA ARG A 204 90.85 41.49 18.13
C ARG A 204 91.28 42.63 19.06
N GLY A 205 90.98 42.55 20.36
CA GLY A 205 91.24 43.63 21.31
C GLY A 205 90.29 44.82 21.15
N GLU A 206 89.12 44.61 20.54
CA GLU A 206 88.15 45.65 20.19
C GLU A 206 87.06 45.83 21.27
N LEU A 207 87.27 45.29 22.48
CA LEU A 207 86.31 45.34 23.59
C LEU A 207 86.00 46.76 24.09
N ASP A 208 86.87 47.73 23.85
CA ASP A 208 86.65 49.14 24.21
C ASP A 208 85.33 49.67 23.59
N HIS A 209 84.97 49.24 22.39
CA HIS A 209 83.70 49.60 21.76
C HIS A 209 82.49 49.05 22.52
N ILE A 210 82.56 47.81 23.01
CA ILE A 210 81.50 47.17 23.81
C ILE A 210 81.45 47.77 25.21
N GLN A 211 82.60 48.07 25.82
CA GLN A 211 82.70 48.74 27.11
C GLN A 211 82.05 50.12 27.07
N ARG A 212 82.33 50.91 26.04
CA ARG A 212 81.70 52.23 25.83
C ARG A 212 80.19 52.12 25.63
N LEU A 213 79.75 51.15 24.83
CA LEU A 213 78.33 50.84 24.68
C LEU A 213 77.70 50.48 26.03
N SER A 214 78.36 49.63 26.83
CA SER A 214 77.87 49.20 28.14
C SER A 214 77.72 50.37 29.12
N HIS A 215 78.65 51.34 29.08
CA HIS A 215 78.60 52.52 29.91
C HIS A 215 77.46 53.46 29.49
N ALA A 216 77.33 53.71 28.19
CA ALA A 216 76.22 54.49 27.64
C ALA A 216 74.86 53.86 28.00
N TYR A 217 74.74 52.54 27.84
CA TYR A 217 73.54 51.77 28.19
C TYR A 217 73.19 51.87 29.68
N ARG A 218 74.18 51.87 30.58
CA ARG A 218 73.96 52.02 32.03
C ARG A 218 73.51 53.43 32.41
N LEU A 219 73.87 54.46 31.64
CA LEU A 219 73.52 55.86 31.91
C LEU A 219 72.09 56.18 31.45
N ASP A 220 71.76 55.90 30.20
CA ASP A 220 70.40 56.00 29.68
C ASP A 220 70.16 54.94 28.58
N PRO A 221 69.41 53.88 28.87
CA PRO A 221 69.07 52.85 27.89
C PRO A 221 68.32 53.39 26.65
N ASN A 222 67.68 54.57 26.75
CA ASN A 222 66.90 55.17 25.68
C ASN A 222 67.66 56.26 24.90
N ASP A 223 68.84 56.66 25.36
CA ASP A 223 69.67 57.70 24.71
C ASP A 223 71.16 57.31 24.71
N LEU A 224 71.57 56.63 23.63
CA LEU A 224 72.97 56.27 23.37
C LEU A 224 73.79 57.42 22.75
N GLY A 225 73.32 58.67 22.80
CA GLY A 225 73.98 59.85 22.24
C GLY A 225 75.37 60.16 22.82
N SER A 226 75.79 59.46 23.87
CA SER A 226 77.12 59.53 24.47
C SER A 226 78.20 58.68 23.76
N ILE A 227 77.81 57.80 22.83
CA ILE A 227 78.75 56.98 22.05
C ILE A 227 79.33 57.81 20.91
N ASN A 228 80.65 57.79 20.72
CA ASN A 228 81.29 58.49 19.60
C ASN A 228 80.96 57.83 18.25
N LEU A 229 81.01 58.61 17.16
CA LEU A 229 80.59 58.17 15.83
C LEU A 229 81.35 56.93 15.34
N GLU A 230 82.66 56.85 15.63
CA GLU A 230 83.52 55.71 15.28
C GLU A 230 83.05 54.40 15.94
N THR A 231 82.72 54.43 17.23
CA THR A 231 82.18 53.26 17.94
C THR A 231 80.78 52.92 17.43
N ALA A 232 79.95 53.92 17.14
CA ALA A 232 78.61 53.70 16.60
C ALA A 232 78.67 52.99 15.23
N ASP A 233 79.51 53.46 14.30
CA ASP A 233 79.67 52.87 12.97
C ASP A 233 80.20 51.43 13.03
N TYR A 234 81.17 51.16 13.90
CA TYR A 234 81.69 49.81 14.14
C TYR A 234 80.60 48.85 14.62
N LEU A 235 79.84 49.26 15.65
CA LEU A 235 78.79 48.44 16.25
C LEU A 235 77.59 48.25 15.30
N ILE A 236 77.28 49.23 14.45
CA ILE A 236 76.30 49.09 13.37
C ILE A 236 76.79 48.09 12.32
N GLY A 237 78.07 48.16 11.93
CA GLY A 237 78.68 47.21 10.99
C GLY A 237 78.63 45.76 11.47
N LYS A 238 78.72 45.54 12.79
CA LYS A 238 78.55 44.22 13.44
C LYS A 238 77.09 43.87 13.77
N LYS A 239 76.13 44.72 13.39
CA LYS A 239 74.68 44.59 13.66
C LYS A 239 74.33 44.55 15.16
N ILE A 240 75.19 45.11 16.00
CA ILE A 240 74.99 45.23 17.46
C ILE A 240 74.07 46.42 17.73
N LEU A 241 74.31 47.52 17.02
CA LEU A 241 73.45 48.70 16.99
C LEU A 241 72.69 48.80 15.67
N THR A 242 71.54 49.47 15.71
CA THR A 242 70.85 49.95 14.51
C THR A 242 70.63 51.45 14.62
N HIS A 243 70.83 52.15 13.51
CA HIS A 243 70.53 53.57 13.42
C HIS A 243 69.09 53.76 12.95
N VAL A 244 68.29 54.49 13.73
CA VAL A 244 66.89 54.79 13.39
C VAL A 244 66.75 56.30 13.20
N LYS A 245 66.30 56.69 12.01
CA LYS A 245 66.08 58.10 11.65
C LYS A 245 64.58 58.40 11.59
N ALA A 246 64.09 59.19 12.54
CA ALA A 246 62.67 59.59 12.61
C ALA A 246 62.52 61.12 12.60
N LYS A 247 62.12 61.68 11.44
CA LYS A 247 61.68 63.07 11.18
C LYS A 247 62.59 64.24 11.62
N LYS A 248 63.05 64.31 12.87
CA LYS A 248 63.97 65.33 13.44
C LYS A 248 64.94 64.80 14.51
N GLU A 249 64.86 63.53 14.87
CA GLU A 249 65.72 62.90 15.88
C GLU A 249 66.45 61.70 15.26
N GLU A 250 67.76 61.64 15.48
CA GLU A 250 68.63 60.51 15.11
C GLU A 250 68.98 59.77 16.41
N ALA A 251 68.68 58.48 16.47
CA ALA A 251 68.94 57.66 17.66
C ALA A 251 69.56 56.31 17.26
N PHE A 252 70.44 55.81 18.12
CA PHE A 252 70.97 54.45 18.04
C PHE A 252 70.19 53.55 19.00
N LEU A 253 69.76 52.39 18.50
CA LEU A 253 69.09 51.37 19.30
C LEU A 253 69.94 50.11 19.36
N ILE A 254 69.97 49.47 20.53
CA ILE A 254 70.59 48.15 20.70
C ILE A 254 69.68 47.11 20.08
N THR A 255 70.25 46.28 19.21
CA THR A 255 69.54 45.13 18.62
C THR A 255 69.47 43.97 19.61
N ASP A 256 68.60 42.98 19.38
CA ASP A 256 68.59 41.75 20.19
C ASP A 256 69.98 41.10 20.28
N LEU A 257 70.75 41.14 19.18
CA LEU A 257 72.13 40.65 19.13
C LEU A 257 73.05 41.48 20.02
N GLY A 258 72.87 42.80 20.04
CA GLY A 258 73.64 43.69 20.89
C GLY A 258 73.34 43.52 22.38
N TYR A 259 72.10 43.23 22.74
CA TYR A 259 71.74 42.87 24.12
C TYR A 259 72.41 41.58 24.56
N GLU A 260 72.40 40.55 23.72
CA GLU A 260 73.05 39.27 24.04
C GLU A 260 74.58 39.43 24.17
N ILE A 261 75.19 40.22 23.28
CA ILE A 261 76.62 40.54 23.36
C ILE A 261 76.96 41.33 24.64
N LEU A 262 76.10 42.26 25.07
CA LEU A 262 76.27 42.97 26.33
C LEU A 262 76.13 42.03 27.53
N ASN A 263 75.19 41.07 27.50
CA ASN A 263 75.05 40.06 28.55
C ASN A 263 76.30 39.19 28.67
N LEU A 264 76.87 38.76 27.54
CA LEU A 264 78.14 38.02 27.51
C LEU A 264 79.29 38.87 28.07
N TYR A 265 79.37 40.15 27.69
CA TYR A 265 80.35 41.09 28.22
C TYR A 265 80.23 41.27 29.73
N PHE A 266 79.01 41.45 30.27
CA PHE A 266 78.81 41.59 31.71
C PHE A 266 79.11 40.30 32.47
N SER A 267 78.77 39.15 31.90
CA SER A 267 79.08 37.84 32.50
C SER A 267 80.59 37.59 32.58
N ASP A 268 81.34 37.93 31.52
CA ASP A 268 82.81 37.87 31.51
C ASP A 268 83.46 38.89 32.48
N TYR A 269 82.82 40.04 32.72
CA TYR A 269 83.34 41.11 33.56
C TYR A 269 83.12 40.83 35.07
N ASP A 270 82.01 40.16 35.43
CA ASP A 270 81.73 39.76 36.82
C ASP A 270 82.57 38.55 37.28
N ASP A 271 83.17 37.79 36.35
CA ASP A 271 84.04 36.63 36.61
C ASP A 271 85.55 36.96 36.70
N ASP A 272 85.97 38.23 36.61
CA ASP A 272 87.39 38.64 36.77
C ASP A 272 87.77 38.86 38.26
N PRO A 273 88.57 37.97 38.88
CA PRO A 273 88.91 38.04 40.30
C PRO A 273 89.95 39.13 40.65
N ASN A 274 90.39 39.97 39.70
CA ASN A 274 91.42 41.00 39.92
C ASN A 274 90.89 42.45 39.89
N GLN A 275 89.62 42.67 40.21
CA GLN A 275 89.10 44.00 40.63
C GLN A 275 88.81 44.05 42.13
#